data_AF-A0A6N1DRR3-F1
#
_entry.id   AF-A0A6N1DRR3-F1
#
_cell.length_a   1.000
_cell.length_b   1.000
_cell.length_c   1.000
_cell.angle_alpha   90.00
_cell.angle_beta   90.00
_cell.angle_gamma   90.00
#
_symmetry.space_group_name_H-M   'P 1'
#
loop_
_entity.id
_entity.type
_entity.pdbx_description
1 polymer ?
#
loop_
_entity_poly.entity_id
_entity_poly.type
_entity_poly.pdbx_seq_one_letter_code
_entity_poly.pdbx_strand_id
1 'polypeptide(L)'
;MAPQARLGNGYVSKTKESVVCPHFWRKVLGLIGVACALSAHGGESGVPEWLGGVPDIDIKADRCGVYEWFFDKADSQTERMASKEDLASKRLINIVNKLVDHHLSDPAESYGAEVKYFVVGSHEPLHFEFQISRATLERLMSKECG
;
A
#
# COMPACT_ATOMS: atom_id res chain seq x y z
N MET A 1 42.93 -21.55 51.49
CA MET A 1 41.59 -20.94 51.37
C MET A 1 41.01 -21.32 50.02
N ALA A 2 40.06 -22.24 50.07
CA ALA A 2 39.09 -22.68 49.06
C ALA A 2 37.82 -23.02 49.89
N PRO A 3 36.57 -23.01 49.37
CA PRO A 3 36.22 -23.48 48.03
C PRO A 3 35.15 -22.68 47.26
N GLN A 4 35.07 -22.98 45.96
CA GLN A 4 33.87 -22.84 45.14
C GLN A 4 32.84 -23.92 45.49
N ALA A 5 31.56 -23.58 45.45
CA ALA A 5 30.45 -24.54 45.49
C ALA A 5 29.41 -24.24 44.38
N ARG A 6 29.45 -25.11 43.38
CA ARG A 6 28.38 -25.79 42.62
C ARG A 6 26.90 -25.33 42.65
N LEU A 7 26.35 -25.44 41.43
CA LEU A 7 25.05 -26.02 41.00
C LEU A 7 23.75 -25.23 41.19
N GLY A 8 23.00 -25.12 40.09
CA GLY A 8 21.57 -24.78 40.12
C GLY A 8 20.94 -24.62 38.74
N ASN A 9 20.46 -25.72 38.17
CA ASN A 9 19.55 -25.80 37.02
C ASN A 9 18.33 -24.87 37.18
N GLY A 10 17.78 -24.41 36.06
CA GLY A 10 16.42 -23.86 36.03
C GLY A 10 16.00 -23.34 34.67
N TYR A 11 15.56 -24.22 33.77
CA TYR A 11 14.66 -23.84 32.68
C TYR A 11 13.36 -23.30 33.29
N VAL A 12 12.97 -22.09 32.91
CA VAL A 12 11.59 -21.63 33.03
C VAL A 12 11.19 -20.99 31.71
N SER A 13 10.44 -21.74 30.92
CA SER A 13 9.60 -21.22 29.85
C SER A 13 8.69 -20.13 30.41
N LYS A 14 8.79 -18.91 29.90
CA LYS A 14 7.75 -17.89 30.04
C LYS A 14 7.07 -17.72 28.69
N THR A 15 6.05 -18.55 28.49
CA THR A 15 4.87 -18.23 27.69
C THR A 15 4.41 -16.82 28.03
N LYS A 16 4.50 -15.88 27.07
CA LYS A 16 3.77 -14.62 27.17
C LYS A 16 2.36 -14.88 26.68
N GLU A 17 1.50 -15.07 27.66
CA GLU A 17 0.06 -15.07 27.56
C GLU A 17 -0.43 -13.82 26.82
N SER A 18 -1.23 -14.07 25.79
CA SER A 18 -2.15 -13.14 25.18
C SER A 18 -3.08 -12.56 26.26
N VAL A 19 -3.08 -11.24 26.40
CA VAL A 19 -4.06 -10.51 27.21
C VAL A 19 -5.42 -10.63 26.50
N VAL A 20 -6.22 -11.59 26.96
CA VAL A 20 -7.65 -11.68 26.66
C VAL A 20 -8.36 -10.91 27.78
N CYS A 21 -8.95 -9.76 27.44
CA CYS A 21 -9.88 -9.06 28.33
C CYS A 21 -11.18 -9.87 28.46
N PRO A 22 -11.62 -10.22 29.68
CA PRO A 22 -12.87 -10.94 29.88
C PRO A 22 -14.04 -9.98 30.19
N HIS A 23 -15.25 -10.46 29.89
CA HIS A 23 -16.55 -9.99 30.40
C HIS A 23 -17.14 -8.66 29.89
N PHE A 24 -17.81 -8.72 28.73
CA PHE A 24 -19.12 -8.07 28.56
C PHE A 24 -20.12 -9.09 28.01
N TRP A 25 -21.02 -9.53 28.89
CA TRP A 25 -21.90 -10.67 28.71
C TRP A 25 -23.34 -10.18 28.47
N ARG A 26 -23.92 -10.46 27.29
CA ARG A 26 -25.34 -10.81 27.04
C ARG A 26 -25.60 -10.87 25.52
N LYS A 27 -25.67 -12.08 24.93
CA LYS A 27 -26.90 -12.79 24.49
C LYS A 27 -27.60 -12.07 23.31
N VAL A 28 -27.76 -12.59 22.09
CA VAL A 28 -28.16 -13.93 21.61
C VAL A 28 -27.94 -14.05 20.09
N LEU A 29 -27.65 -15.28 19.65
CA LEU A 29 -27.70 -15.90 18.32
C LEU A 29 -28.10 -15.06 17.08
N GLY A 30 -27.24 -15.12 16.07
CA GLY A 30 -27.55 -14.84 14.66
C GLY A 30 -26.45 -15.38 13.76
N LEU A 31 -26.59 -16.62 13.31
CA LEU A 31 -25.77 -17.28 12.29
C LEU A 31 -25.83 -16.50 10.96
N ILE A 32 -24.80 -15.72 10.64
CA ILE A 32 -24.32 -15.54 9.26
C ILE A 32 -22.80 -15.43 9.33
N GLY A 33 -22.12 -16.47 8.84
CA GLY A 33 -20.69 -16.44 8.63
C GLY A 33 -20.36 -15.46 7.52
N VAL A 34 -19.74 -14.35 7.89
CA VAL A 34 -18.87 -13.60 6.99
C VAL A 34 -17.48 -13.70 7.60
N ALA A 35 -16.76 -14.74 7.21
CA ALA A 35 -15.33 -14.78 7.39
C ALA A 35 -14.74 -13.71 6.45
N CYS A 36 -14.65 -12.46 6.93
CA CYS A 36 -13.74 -11.49 6.37
C CYS A 36 -12.33 -12.02 6.62
N ALA A 37 -11.84 -12.87 5.72
CA ALA A 37 -10.42 -13.07 5.54
C ALA A 37 -9.87 -11.75 5.01
N LEU A 38 -9.55 -10.83 5.93
CA LEU A 38 -8.55 -9.81 5.66
C LEU A 38 -7.24 -10.58 5.44
N SER A 39 -6.98 -10.95 4.19
CA SER A 39 -5.63 -11.24 3.73
C SER A 39 -4.84 -9.94 3.85
N ALA A 40 -4.34 -9.68 5.06
CA ALA A 40 -3.26 -8.76 5.27
C ALA A 40 -2.04 -9.36 4.56
N HIS A 41 -1.91 -9.09 3.26
CA HIS A 41 -0.62 -9.14 2.60
C HIS A 41 0.21 -8.01 3.22
N GLY A 42 0.87 -8.34 4.34
CA GLY A 42 1.94 -7.55 4.89
C GLY A 42 3.07 -7.56 3.88
N GLY A 43 3.08 -6.56 3.01
CA GLY A 43 4.03 -6.42 1.92
C GLY A 43 5.45 -6.28 2.46
N GLU A 44 6.38 -6.96 1.79
CA GLU A 44 7.72 -6.43 1.68
C GLU A 44 7.61 -4.99 1.15
N SER A 45 8.29 -4.05 1.80
CA SER A 45 8.29 -2.63 1.46
C SER A 45 9.04 -2.32 0.15
N GLY A 46 8.90 -3.18 -0.84
CA GLY A 46 9.51 -3.11 -2.16
C GLY A 46 8.58 -2.44 -3.15
N VAL A 47 9.19 -1.77 -4.13
CA VAL A 47 8.47 -1.31 -5.32
C VAL A 47 7.90 -2.57 -6.02
N PRO A 48 6.59 -2.62 -6.35
CA PRO A 48 6.02 -3.79 -7.01
C PRO A 48 6.71 -4.10 -8.34
N GLU A 49 6.83 -5.40 -8.67
CA GLU A 49 7.53 -5.85 -9.89
C GLU A 49 6.94 -5.21 -11.15
N TRP A 50 5.61 -5.09 -11.23
CA TRP A 50 4.91 -4.47 -12.37
C TRP A 50 5.28 -2.99 -12.60
N LEU A 51 5.83 -2.31 -11.59
CA LEU A 51 6.27 -0.91 -11.70
C LEU A 51 7.72 -0.78 -12.23
N GLY A 52 8.48 -1.88 -12.25
CA GLY A 52 9.87 -1.96 -12.73
C GLY A 52 10.02 -1.81 -14.25
N GLY A 53 11.26 -1.65 -14.73
CA GLY A 53 11.60 -1.47 -16.15
C GLY A 53 11.60 -0.02 -16.65
N VAL A 54 11.70 0.16 -17.97
CA VAL A 54 11.74 1.48 -18.62
C VAL A 54 10.48 2.29 -18.27
N PRO A 55 10.60 3.59 -17.93
CA PRO A 55 9.44 4.39 -17.60
C PRO A 55 8.59 4.72 -18.84
N ASP A 56 7.26 4.63 -18.71
CA ASP A 56 6.30 5.06 -19.73
C ASP A 56 5.69 6.41 -19.30
N ILE A 57 6.18 7.51 -19.87
CA ILE A 57 5.80 8.88 -19.48
C ILE A 57 4.81 9.54 -20.45
N ASP A 58 4.31 8.81 -21.44
CA ASP A 58 3.38 9.34 -22.42
C ASP A 58 1.94 9.28 -21.88
N ILE A 59 1.24 10.41 -21.91
CA ILE A 59 -0.17 10.49 -21.48
C ILE A 59 -1.05 9.82 -22.54
N LYS A 60 -1.92 8.91 -22.11
CA LYS A 60 -2.87 8.21 -22.98
C LYS A 60 -4.28 8.70 -22.74
N ALA A 61 -4.92 9.22 -23.78
CA ALA A 61 -6.21 9.91 -23.66
C ALA A 61 -7.30 9.03 -23.02
N ASP A 62 -7.27 7.71 -23.26
CA ASP A 62 -8.19 6.71 -22.72
C ASP A 62 -7.99 6.42 -21.21
N ARG A 63 -7.00 7.04 -20.55
CA ARG A 63 -6.68 6.82 -19.12
C ARG A 63 -6.96 8.04 -18.25
N CYS A 64 -7.66 9.06 -18.75
CA CYS A 64 -7.84 10.35 -18.05
C CYS A 64 -8.37 10.18 -16.62
N GLY A 65 -9.39 9.34 -16.41
CA GLY A 65 -9.99 9.15 -15.09
C GLY A 65 -9.00 8.55 -14.08
N VAL A 66 -8.08 7.70 -14.55
CA VAL A 66 -7.04 7.13 -13.70
C VAL A 66 -5.97 8.17 -13.38
N TYR A 67 -5.56 8.99 -14.36
CA TYR A 67 -4.62 10.09 -14.11
C TYR A 67 -5.18 11.08 -13.09
N GLU A 68 -6.40 11.59 -13.31
CA GLU A 68 -7.04 12.54 -12.39
C GLU A 68 -7.06 12.01 -10.97
N TRP A 69 -7.48 10.75 -10.78
CA TRP A 69 -7.49 10.14 -9.45
C TRP A 69 -6.09 10.06 -8.82
N PHE A 70 -5.06 9.69 -9.59
CA PHE A 70 -3.69 9.60 -9.08
C PHE A 70 -3.11 10.96 -8.72
N PHE A 71 -3.33 11.98 -9.56
CA PHE A 71 -2.89 13.35 -9.30
C PHE A 71 -3.60 13.93 -8.07
N ASP A 72 -4.93 13.77 -7.97
CA ASP A 72 -5.70 14.20 -6.79
C ASP A 72 -5.21 13.51 -5.52
N LYS A 73 -4.96 12.19 -5.59
CA LYS A 73 -4.49 11.40 -4.46
C LYS A 73 -3.09 11.83 -4.02
N ALA A 74 -2.17 12.07 -4.95
CA ALA A 74 -0.82 12.50 -4.64
C ALA A 74 -0.78 13.96 -4.14
N ASP A 75 -1.54 14.86 -4.77
CA ASP A 75 -1.63 16.26 -4.36
C ASP A 75 -2.23 16.43 -2.96
N SER A 76 -3.20 15.58 -2.60
CA SER A 76 -3.77 15.56 -1.24
C SER A 76 -2.77 15.17 -0.14
N GLN A 77 -1.67 14.51 -0.51
CA GLN A 77 -0.60 14.08 0.41
C GLN A 77 0.63 14.97 0.36
N THR A 78 0.77 15.79 -0.68
CA THR A 78 2.00 16.54 -0.99
C THR A 78 1.77 18.05 -1.10
N GLU A 79 0.67 18.57 -0.55
CA GLU A 79 0.32 20.00 -0.64
C GLU A 79 0.31 20.53 -2.08
N ARG A 80 -0.14 19.69 -3.03
CA ARG A 80 -0.15 19.95 -4.48
C ARG A 80 1.23 20.06 -5.15
N MET A 81 2.28 19.52 -4.53
CA MET A 81 3.59 19.49 -5.18
C MET A 81 3.68 18.41 -6.26
N ALA A 82 2.95 17.31 -6.13
CA ALA A 82 3.05 16.20 -7.06
C ALA A 82 2.61 16.56 -8.50
N SER A 83 1.64 17.46 -8.66
CA SER A 83 1.21 17.98 -9.97
C SER A 83 2.05 19.16 -10.50
N LYS A 84 2.81 19.85 -9.63
CA LYS A 84 3.60 21.03 -10.01
C LYS A 84 5.02 20.67 -10.44
N GLU A 85 5.58 19.62 -9.86
CA GLU A 85 6.94 19.17 -10.16
C GLU A 85 6.94 18.24 -11.39
N ASP A 86 7.79 18.54 -12.38
CA ASP A 86 7.87 17.79 -13.63
C ASP A 86 8.25 16.31 -13.39
N LEU A 87 9.22 16.07 -12.51
CA LEU A 87 9.65 14.72 -12.15
C LEU A 87 8.56 13.93 -11.40
N ALA A 88 7.84 14.62 -10.50
CA ALA A 88 6.71 14.03 -9.79
C ALA A 88 5.60 13.61 -10.75
N SER A 89 5.24 14.52 -11.65
CA SER A 89 4.19 14.32 -12.64
C SER A 89 4.54 13.18 -13.58
N LYS A 90 5.77 13.13 -14.10
CA LYS A 90 6.27 12.01 -14.93
C LYS A 90 6.25 10.69 -14.19
N ARG A 91 6.56 10.68 -12.90
CA ARG A 91 6.52 9.47 -12.09
C ARG A 91 5.09 8.97 -11.91
N LEU A 92 4.14 9.86 -11.66
CA LEU A 92 2.71 9.54 -11.58
C LEU A 92 2.18 8.99 -12.91
N ILE A 93 2.53 9.61 -14.04
CA ILE A 93 2.15 9.13 -15.37
C ILE A 93 2.66 7.70 -15.60
N ASN A 94 3.93 7.45 -15.27
CA ASN A 94 4.50 6.10 -15.35
C ASN A 94 3.78 5.07 -14.48
N ILE A 95 3.40 5.45 -13.25
CA ILE A 95 2.67 4.54 -12.36
C ILE A 95 1.31 4.20 -12.96
N VAL A 96 0.56 5.21 -13.40
CA VAL A 96 -0.75 4.99 -14.02
C VAL A 96 -0.62 4.12 -15.26
N ASN A 97 0.36 4.39 -16.12
CA ASN A 97 0.55 3.62 -17.33
C ASN A 97 0.80 2.15 -17.04
N LYS A 98 1.80 1.86 -16.19
CA LYS A 98 2.14 0.49 -15.83
C LYS A 98 1.04 -0.21 -15.06
N LEU A 99 0.31 0.50 -14.20
CA LEU A 99 -0.81 -0.06 -13.46
C LEU A 99 -1.91 -0.52 -14.43
N VAL A 100 -2.31 0.33 -15.38
CA VAL A 100 -3.35 -0.01 -16.35
C VAL A 100 -2.88 -1.15 -17.26
N ASP A 101 -1.66 -1.10 -17.78
CA ASP A 101 -1.11 -2.15 -18.65
C ASP A 101 -1.00 -3.50 -17.93
N HIS A 102 -0.54 -3.48 -16.68
CA HIS A 102 -0.51 -4.67 -15.83
C HIS A 102 -1.92 -5.18 -15.56
N HIS A 103 -2.87 -4.32 -15.19
CA HIS A 103 -4.26 -4.73 -14.93
C HIS A 103 -4.93 -5.38 -16.15
N LEU A 104 -4.67 -4.87 -17.35
CA LEU A 104 -5.19 -5.45 -18.59
C LEU A 104 -4.57 -6.81 -18.92
N SER A 105 -3.36 -7.09 -18.45
CA SER A 105 -2.62 -8.32 -18.75
C SER A 105 -2.78 -9.39 -17.66
N ASP A 106 -2.75 -8.98 -16.40
CA ASP A 106 -2.80 -9.83 -15.21
C ASP A 106 -3.58 -9.10 -14.08
N PRO A 107 -4.93 -9.19 -14.07
CA PRO A 107 -5.76 -8.49 -13.11
C PRO A 107 -5.55 -8.99 -11.68
N ALA A 108 -5.39 -8.06 -10.73
CA ALA A 108 -5.38 -8.32 -9.30
C ALA A 108 -6.57 -7.63 -8.61
N GLU A 109 -6.96 -8.13 -7.43
CA GLU A 109 -8.08 -7.58 -6.66
C GLU A 109 -7.81 -6.18 -6.10
N SER A 110 -6.53 -5.85 -5.87
CA SER A 110 -6.10 -4.54 -5.42
C SER A 110 -4.65 -4.26 -5.77
N TYR A 111 -4.32 -2.99 -5.89
CA TYR A 111 -2.99 -2.49 -6.16
C TYR A 111 -2.61 -1.45 -5.11
N GLY A 112 -1.34 -1.42 -4.73
CA GLY A 112 -0.80 -0.38 -3.87
C GLY A 112 0.71 -0.31 -3.92
N ALA A 113 1.24 0.87 -3.66
CA ALA A 113 2.67 1.09 -3.49
C ALA A 113 2.92 2.39 -2.72
N GLU A 114 4.05 2.43 -2.01
CA GLU A 114 4.64 3.68 -1.53
C GLU A 114 5.62 4.21 -2.59
N VAL A 115 5.50 5.49 -2.93
CA VAL A 115 6.34 6.14 -3.94
C VAL A 115 7.10 7.28 -3.29
N LYS A 116 8.43 7.20 -3.36
CA LYS A 116 9.37 8.19 -2.83
C LYS A 116 10.16 8.79 -3.98
N TYR A 117 10.32 10.10 -4.03
CA TYR A 117 11.23 10.75 -4.96
C TYR A 117 11.81 12.03 -4.38
N PHE A 118 13.07 12.29 -4.70
CA PHE A 118 13.75 13.51 -4.28
C PHE A 118 13.43 14.63 -5.27
N VAL A 119 12.94 15.76 -4.76
CA VAL A 119 12.81 17.00 -5.52
C VAL A 119 14.10 17.79 -5.34
N VAL A 120 14.74 18.16 -6.45
CA VAL A 120 15.95 19.00 -6.41
C VAL A 120 15.58 20.37 -5.83
N GLY A 121 16.19 20.74 -4.70
CA GLY A 121 15.89 21.99 -3.99
C GLY A 121 14.91 21.84 -2.82
N SER A 122 14.32 20.65 -2.62
CA SER A 122 13.61 20.30 -1.38
C SER A 122 14.56 19.66 -0.37
N HIS A 123 14.37 19.95 0.92
CA HIS A 123 15.10 19.31 2.00
C HIS A 123 14.60 17.89 2.30
N GLU A 124 13.36 17.58 1.91
CA GLU A 124 12.72 16.29 2.15
C GLU A 124 12.24 15.65 0.85
N PRO A 125 12.31 14.31 0.72
CA PRO A 125 11.71 13.63 -0.41
C PRO A 125 10.20 13.87 -0.42
N LEU A 126 9.58 13.84 -1.59
CA LEU A 126 8.13 13.73 -1.67
C LEU A 126 7.75 12.26 -1.56
N HIS A 127 6.79 12.01 -0.66
CA HIS A 127 6.24 10.71 -0.36
C HIS A 127 4.76 10.74 -0.69
N PHE A 128 4.29 9.77 -1.46
CA PHE A 128 2.87 9.48 -1.51
C PHE A 128 2.64 7.98 -1.56
N GLU A 129 1.56 7.55 -0.93
CA GLU A 129 1.10 6.18 -0.93
C GLU A 129 -0.23 6.10 -1.67
N PHE A 130 -0.46 5.01 -2.40
CA PHE A 130 -1.76 4.72 -2.96
C PHE A 130 -2.18 3.29 -2.68
N GLN A 131 -3.49 3.11 -2.52
CA GLN A 131 -4.16 1.83 -2.52
C GLN A 131 -5.42 2.01 -3.38
N ILE A 132 -5.62 1.13 -4.35
CA ILE A 132 -6.78 1.15 -5.26
C ILE A 132 -7.31 -0.28 -5.46
N SER A 133 -8.62 -0.45 -5.30
CA SER A 133 -9.26 -1.74 -5.59
C SER A 133 -9.50 -1.91 -7.09
N ARG A 134 -9.59 -3.16 -7.54
CA ARG A 134 -9.99 -3.52 -8.91
C ARG A 134 -11.23 -2.77 -9.37
N ALA A 135 -12.31 -2.84 -8.60
CA ALA A 135 -13.58 -2.20 -8.94
C ALA A 135 -13.46 -0.67 -9.07
N THR A 136 -12.58 -0.05 -8.27
CA THR A 136 -12.32 1.40 -8.40
C THR A 136 -11.55 1.69 -9.67
N LEU A 137 -10.51 0.91 -9.97
CA LEU A 137 -9.70 1.06 -11.19
C LEU A 137 -10.56 0.88 -12.45
N GLU A 138 -11.37 -0.17 -12.53
CA GLU A 138 -12.28 -0.45 -13.65
C GLU A 138 -13.29 0.69 -13.85
N ARG A 139 -13.84 1.25 -12.76
CA ARG A 139 -14.73 2.42 -12.82
C ARG A 139 -14.02 3.65 -13.38
N LEU A 140 -12.77 3.90 -12.98
CA LEU A 140 -11.98 5.04 -13.47
C LEU A 140 -11.60 4.87 -14.94
N MET A 141 -11.29 3.65 -15.38
CA MET A 141 -11.00 3.32 -16.78
C MET A 141 -12.23 3.45 -17.68
N SER A 142 -13.43 3.33 -17.12
CA SER A 142 -14.70 3.49 -17.86
C SER A 142 -15.16 4.95 -17.96
N LYS A 143 -14.43 5.90 -17.35
CA LYS A 143 -14.78 7.32 -17.38
C LYS A 143 -14.50 7.88 -18.77
N GLU A 144 -15.49 8.52 -19.38
CA GLU A 144 -15.29 9.26 -20.62
C GLU A 144 -14.40 10.48 -20.41
N CYS A 145 -13.43 10.62 -21.32
CA CYS A 145 -12.50 11.73 -21.36
C CYS A 145 -13.03 12.76 -22.35
N GLY A 146 -13.24 13.99 -21.86
CA GLY A 146 -13.85 15.09 -22.62
C GLY A 146 -13.00 15.61 -23.77
#